data_AF-A0A963EI07-F1
#
_entry.id   AF-A0A963EI07-F1
#
_cell.length_a   1.000
_cell.length_b   1.000
_cell.length_c   1.000
_cell.angle_alpha   90.00
_cell.angle_beta   90.00
_cell.angle_gamma   90.00
#
_symmetry.space_group_name_H-M   'P 1'
#
loop_
_entity.id
_entity.type
_entity.pdbx_description
1 polymer ?
#
loop_
_entity_poly.entity_id
_entity_poly.type
_entity_poly.pdbx_seq_one_letter_code
_entity_poly.pdbx_strand_id
1 'polypeptide(L)' 'MPSQPEERPEPGLIDRPPQIVNIGLELFALELEAAGATVVHIDWSPPAGGDPELADLLSRLGA' A
#
# COMPACT_ATOMS: atom_id res chain seq x y z
N MET A 1 -46.03 10.02 19.87
CA MET A 1 -44.74 10.48 19.33
C MET A 1 -44.19 9.34 18.49
N PRO A 2 -44.05 9.47 17.17
CA PRO A 2 -43.32 8.47 16.41
C PRO A 2 -41.88 8.45 16.91
N SER A 3 -41.40 7.26 17.30
CA SER A 3 -40.01 6.99 17.65
C SER A 3 -39.13 7.40 16.47
N GLN A 4 -38.18 8.30 16.69
CA GLN A 4 -37.20 8.62 15.67
C GLN A 4 -36.37 7.36 15.38
N PRO A 5 -36.03 7.08 14.10
CA PRO A 5 -35.12 6.00 13.79
C PRO A 5 -33.79 6.26 14.50
N GLU A 6 -33.27 5.26 15.23
CA GLU A 6 -31.96 5.36 15.88
C GLU A 6 -30.91 5.69 14.81
N GLU A 7 -30.25 6.86 14.95
CA GLU A 7 -29.08 7.23 14.15
C GLU A 7 -27.96 6.24 14.47
N ARG A 8 -27.80 5.20 13.64
CA ARG A 8 -26.63 4.34 13.71
C ARG A 8 -25.44 5.15 13.18
N PRO A 9 -24.33 5.28 13.92
CA PRO A 9 -23.16 5.97 13.41
C PRO A 9 -22.73 5.30 12.11
N GLU A 10 -22.55 6.11 11.07
CA GLU A 10 -22.00 5.63 9.80
C GLU A 10 -20.64 4.98 10.08
N PRO A 11 -20.36 3.78 9.53
CA PRO A 11 -19.08 3.14 9.77
C PRO A 11 -17.94 4.06 9.34
N GLY A 12 -16.97 4.23 10.23
CA GLY A 12 -15.76 5.01 9.99
C GLY A 12 -14.98 4.44 8.80
N LEU A 13 -14.18 5.28 8.18
CA LEU A 13 -13.36 4.92 7.00
C LEU A 13 -12.49 3.68 7.25
N ILE A 14 -12.05 3.48 8.49
CA ILE A 14 -11.15 2.39 8.92
C ILE A 14 -11.88 1.18 9.54
N ASP A 15 -13.21 1.22 9.65
CA ASP A 15 -14.01 0.13 10.21
C ASP A 15 -14.14 -1.05 9.22
N ARG A 16 -13.63 -0.88 8.01
CA ARG A 16 -13.61 -1.89 6.94
C ARG A 16 -12.16 -2.14 6.52
N PRO A 17 -11.83 -3.37 6.07
CA PRO A 17 -10.51 -3.65 5.53
C PRO A 17 -10.15 -2.67 4.39
N PRO A 18 -8.94 -2.08 4.40
CA PRO A 18 -8.53 -1.16 3.35
C PRO A 18 -8.29 -1.90 2.03
N GLN A 19 -8.52 -1.20 0.92
CA GLN A 19 -8.05 -1.61 -0.40
C GLN A 19 -6.69 -0.95 -0.62
N ILE A 20 -5.65 -1.75 -0.90
CA ILE A 20 -4.26 -1.25 -0.90
C ILE A 20 -3.73 -1.16 -2.32
N VAL A 21 -3.08 -0.05 -2.64
CA VAL A 21 -2.25 0.11 -3.84
C VAL A 21 -0.80 0.25 -3.39
N ASN A 22 0.01 -0.77 -3.62
CA ASN A 22 1.44 -0.75 -3.30
C ASN A 22 2.25 -0.23 -4.49
N ILE A 23 3.15 0.72 -4.26
CA ILE A 23 3.94 1.36 -5.32
C ILE A 23 5.43 1.17 -5.02
N GLY A 24 6.19 0.68 -6.00
CA GLY A 24 7.65 0.55 -5.90
C GLY A 24 8.08 -0.80 -5.35
N LEU A 25 8.36 -0.92 -4.05
CA LEU A 25 8.95 -2.13 -3.50
C LEU A 25 7.96 -3.31 -3.48
N GLU A 26 8.23 -4.32 -4.30
CA GLU A 26 7.42 -5.55 -4.40
C GLU A 26 7.30 -6.29 -3.07
N LEU A 27 8.37 -6.29 -2.25
CA LEU A 27 8.38 -6.96 -0.95
C LEU A 27 7.22 -6.51 -0.05
N PHE A 28 6.83 -5.23 -0.10
CA PHE A 28 5.70 -4.76 0.68
C PHE A 28 4.36 -5.29 0.19
N ALA A 29 4.18 -5.50 -1.12
CA ALA A 29 2.97 -6.14 -1.64
C ALA A 29 2.89 -7.60 -1.15
N LEU A 30 4.00 -8.34 -1.25
CA LEU A 30 4.05 -9.76 -0.83
C LEU A 30 3.73 -9.94 0.65
N GLU A 31 4.30 -9.10 1.52
CA GLU A 31 4.03 -9.15 2.96
C GLU A 31 2.57 -8.80 3.29
N LEU A 32 1.97 -7.83 2.58
CA LEU A 32 0.57 -7.46 2.75
C LEU A 32 -0.38 -8.57 2.25
N GLU A 33 -0.07 -9.20 1.13
CA GLU A 33 -0.81 -10.36 0.62
C GLU A 33 -0.71 -11.55 1.58
N ALA A 34 0.47 -11.82 2.14
CA ALA A 34 0.67 -12.85 3.15
C ALA A 34 -0.13 -12.57 4.44
N ALA A 35 -0.36 -11.30 4.78
CA ALA A 35 -1.24 -10.87 5.86
C ALA A 35 -2.74 -10.94 5.50
N GLY A 36 -3.09 -11.34 4.28
CA GLY A 36 -4.48 -11.49 3.81
C GLY A 36 -5.12 -10.19 3.30
N ALA A 37 -4.35 -9.13 3.06
CA ALA A 37 -4.86 -7.89 2.51
C ALA A 37 -5.13 -8.00 1.00
N THR A 38 -6.08 -7.21 0.51
CA THR A 38 -6.29 -7.05 -0.94
C THR A 38 -5.37 -5.95 -1.47
N VAL A 39 -4.42 -6.32 -2.33
CA VAL A 39 -3.35 -5.43 -2.82
C VAL A 39 -3.35 -5.40 -4.35
N VAL A 40 -3.16 -4.21 -4.91
CA VAL A 40 -2.73 -4.00 -6.30
C VAL A 40 -1.32 -3.44 -6.28
N HIS A 41 -0.37 -4.12 -6.91
CA HIS A 41 1.00 -3.64 -7.00
C HIS A 41 1.27 -2.89 -8.31
N ILE A 42 1.87 -1.71 -8.20
CA ILE A 42 2.39 -0.91 -9.29
C ILE A 42 3.92 -0.94 -9.21
N ASP A 43 4.53 -1.61 -10.19
CA ASP A 43 5.97 -1.56 -10.42
C ASP A 43 6.33 -0.19 -11.01
N TRP A 44 6.71 0.72 -10.13
CA TRP A 44 7.05 2.09 -10.49
C TRP A 44 8.41 2.46 -9.93
N SER A 45 9.19 3.15 -10.76
CA SER A 45 10.46 3.75 -10.37
C SER A 45 10.50 5.24 -10.74
N PRO A 46 11.28 6.07 -10.02
CA PRO A 46 11.42 7.49 -10.35
C PRO A 46 11.92 7.70 -11.79
N PRO A 47 11.33 8.62 -12.57
CA PRO A 47 11.63 8.79 -13.99
C PRO A 47 13.06 9.28 -14.26
N ALA A 48 13.65 10.04 -13.32
CA ALA A 48 15.08 10.31 -13.32
C ALA A 48 15.73 9.17 -12.53
N GLY A 49 16.25 8.15 -13.22
CA GLY A 49 16.82 6.92 -12.65
C GLY A 49 18.07 7.10 -11.76
N GLY A 50 18.26 8.28 -11.17
CA GLY A 50 19.42 8.65 -10.36
C GLY A 50 20.70 8.78 -11.17
N ASP A 51 21.81 8.88 -10.44
CA ASP A 51 23.13 8.64 -11.02
C ASP A 51 23.32 7.12 -11.18
N PRO A 52 23.47 6.60 -12.41
CA PRO A 52 23.56 5.17 -12.66
C PRO A 52 24.81 4.54 -12.02
N GLU A 53 25.91 5.29 -11.85
CA GLU A 53 27.11 4.77 -11.21
C GLU A 53 26.89 4.59 -9.70
N LEU A 54 26.20 5.54 -9.08
CA LEU A 54 25.82 5.43 -7.66
C LEU A 54 24.79 4.30 -7.44
N ALA A 55 23.83 4.13 -8.35
CA ALA A 55 22.86 3.04 -8.28
C ALA A 55 23.53 1.66 -8.38
N ASP A 56 24.50 1.50 -9.29
CA ASP A 56 25.30 0.28 -9.41
C ASP A 56 26.08 -0.01 -8.11
N LEU A 57 26.76 1.00 -7.56
CA LEU A 57 27.49 0.87 -6.30
C LEU A 57 26.58 0.44 -5.14
N LEU A 58 25.38 1.02 -5.03
CA LEU A 58 24.40 0.67 -3.99
C LEU A 58 23.88 -0.75 -4.16
N SER A 59 23.65 -1.22 -5.39
CA SER A 59 23.16 -2.58 -5.68
C SER A 59 24.09 -3.66 -5.13
N ARG A 60 25.39 -3.39 -5.07
CA ARG A 60 26.43 -4.31 -4.57
C ARG A 60 26.44 -4.47 -3.04
N LEU A 61 25.73 -3.60 -2.30
CA LEU A 61 25.59 -3.69 -0.84
C LEU A 61 24.39 -4.55 -0.41
N GLY A 62 23.49 -4.88 -1.34
CA GLY A 62 22.22 -5.57 -1.07
C GLY A 62 22.19 -7.05 -1.44
N ALA A 63 23.35 -7.70 -1.63
CA ALA A 63 23.47 -9.14 -1.91
C ALA A 63 23.74 -9.97 -0.66
#